data_AF-A0A3D8YGF1-F1
#
_entry.id   AF-A0A3D8YGF1-F1
#
_cell.length_a   1.000
_cell.length_b   1.000
_cell.length_c   1.000
_cell.angle_alpha   90.00
_cell.angle_beta   90.00
_cell.angle_gamma   90.00
#
_symmetry.space_group_name_H-M   'P 1'
#
loop_
_entity.id
_entity.type
_entity.pdbx_description
1 polymer ?
#
loop_
_entity_poly.entity_id
_entity_poly.type
_entity_poly.pdbx_seq_one_letter_code
_entity_poly.pdbx_strand_id
1 'polypeptide(L)' 'MITDVNGKAVYQTTQVDSSGVSTVGYPAGQYILRVVYSDGSTASEKIVLTR' A
#
# COMPACT_ATOMS: atom_id res chain seq x y z
N MET A 1 -1.62 0.96 -4.21
CA MET A 1 -1.42 2.39 -3.89
C MET A 1 -1.30 2.51 -2.38
N ILE A 2 -0.11 2.85 -1.86
CA ILE A 2 0.03 3.18 -0.44
C ILE A 2 -0.21 4.68 -0.32
N THR A 3 -1.14 5.04 0.54
CA THR A 3 -1.56 6.42 0.77
C THR A 3 -1.20 6.79 2.21
N ASP A 4 -0.70 8.00 2.45
CA ASP A 4 -0.49 8.51 3.80
C ASP A 4 -1.83 8.75 4.52
N VAL A 5 -1.75 9.06 5.81
CA VAL A 5 -2.90 9.39 6.66
C VAL A 5 -3.68 10.62 6.20
N ASN A 6 -3.11 11.43 5.30
CA ASN A 6 -3.71 12.62 4.73
C ASN A 6 -4.31 12.37 3.34
N GLY A 7 -4.35 11.12 2.87
CA GLY A 7 -4.90 10.79 1.56
C GLY A 7 -3.95 11.02 0.38
N LYS A 8 -2.67 11.37 0.62
CA LYS A 8 -1.67 11.55 -0.43
C LYS A 8 -1.03 10.21 -0.80
N ALA A 9 -0.97 9.91 -2.10
CA ALA A 9 -0.25 8.75 -2.60
C ALA A 9 1.25 8.86 -2.26
N VAL A 10 1.76 7.96 -1.42
CA VAL A 10 3.20 7.87 -1.09
C VAL A 10 3.87 6.82 -1.98
N TYR A 11 3.11 5.84 -2.47
CA TYR A 11 3.60 4.86 -3.43
C TYR A 11 2.49 4.45 -4.41
N GLN A 12 2.67 4.77 -5.69
CA GLN A 12 1.84 4.27 -6.78
C GLN A 12 2.69 3.26 -7.58
N THR A 13 2.52 1.97 -7.28
CA THR A 13 3.02 0.90 -8.15
C THR A 13 1.86 0.40 -9.00
N THR A 14 2.04 0.38 -10.32
CA THR A 14 1.14 -0.31 -11.25
C THR A 14 1.67 -1.74 -11.35
N GLN A 15 1.21 -2.60 -10.44
CA GLN A 15 1.71 -3.97 -10.36
C GLN A 15 0.85 -4.88 -11.23
N VAL A 16 1.42 -5.36 -12.33
CA VAL A 16 0.74 -6.23 -13.32
C VAL A 16 0.94 -7.72 -12.97
N ASP A 17 1.83 -8.04 -12.03
CA ASP A 17 2.18 -9.39 -11.62
C ASP A 17 2.84 -9.43 -10.22
N SER A 18 2.71 -10.59 -9.56
CA SER A 18 2.84 -10.94 -8.12
C SER A 18 4.12 -10.60 -7.32
N SER A 19 4.86 -9.53 -7.63
CA SER A 19 6.11 -9.17 -6.95
C SER A 19 5.87 -8.34 -5.66
N GLY A 20 5.58 -8.99 -4.53
CA GLY A 20 5.18 -8.38 -3.24
C GLY A 20 5.75 -7.00 -2.83
N VAL A 21 4.99 -6.29 -2.00
CA VAL A 21 5.30 -4.92 -1.50
C VAL A 21 6.50 -4.94 -0.54
N SER A 22 7.62 -4.29 -0.91
CA SER A 22 8.75 -4.08 0.01
C SER A 22 8.45 -2.96 1.01
N THR A 23 8.70 -3.23 2.29
CA THR A 23 8.50 -2.28 3.41
C THR A 23 9.82 -1.67 3.91
N VAL A 24 10.94 -1.97 3.24
CA VAL A 24 12.27 -1.45 3.58
C VAL A 24 12.30 0.07 3.46
N GLY A 25 12.74 0.75 4.52
CA GLY A 25 12.84 2.22 4.58
C GLY A 25 11.62 2.91 5.20
N TYR A 26 10.51 2.21 5.43
CA TYR A 26 9.37 2.78 6.15
C TYR A 26 9.61 2.75 7.68
N PRO A 27 9.26 3.82 8.40
CA PRO A 27 9.21 3.80 9.86
C PRO A 27 8.22 2.77 10.39
N ALA A 28 8.40 2.35 11.64
CA ALA A 28 7.37 1.58 12.33
C ALA A 28 6.09 2.43 12.43
N GLY A 29 4.93 1.84 12.17
CA GLY A 29 3.68 2.58 12.09
C GLY A 29 2.53 1.78 11.51
N GLN A 30 1.34 2.39 11.49
CA GLN A 30 0.15 1.82 10.87
C GLN A 30 0.03 2.32 9.43
N TYR A 31 -0.16 1.40 8.50
CA TYR A 31 -0.28 1.66 7.07
C TYR A 31 -1.53 1.01 6.52
N ILE A 32 -2.07 1.57 5.44
CA ILE A 32 -3.14 0.96 4.66
C ILE A 32 -2.56 0.54 3.32
N LEU A 33 -2.58 -0.76 3.05
CA LEU A 33 -2.39 -1.28 1.71
C LEU A 33 -3.69 -1.09 0.94
N ARG A 34 -3.62 -0.45 -0.22
CA ARG A 34 -4.75 -0.40 -1.16
C ARG A 34 -4.41 -1.14 -2.44
N VAL A 35 -5.23 -2.10 -2.81
CA VAL A 35 -5.22 -2.75 -4.11
C VAL A 35 -6.32 -2.11 -4.95
N VAL A 36 -5.98 -1.76 -6.19
CA VAL A 36 -6.94 -1.29 -7.19
C VAL A 36 -6.91 -2.31 -8.32
N TYR A 37 -8.04 -2.98 -8.54
CA TYR A 37 -8.19 -3.99 -9.59
C TYR A 37 -8.46 -3.33 -10.94
N SER A 38 -8.28 -4.08 -12.03
CA SER A 38 -8.48 -3.58 -13.39
C SER A 38 -9.93 -3.18 -13.71
N ASP A 39 -10.90 -3.71 -12.95
CA ASP A 39 -12.32 -3.34 -13.03
C ASP A 39 -12.64 -2.02 -12.27
N GLY A 40 -11.64 -1.41 -11.63
CA GLY A 40 -11.80 -0.21 -10.81
C GLY A 40 -12.20 -0.47 -9.36
N SER A 41 -12.46 -1.72 -8.99
CA SER A 41 -12.74 -2.11 -7.60
C SER A 41 -11.51 -1.90 -6.72
N THR A 42 -11.73 -1.60 -5.44
CA THR A 42 -10.62 -1.44 -4.49
C THR A 42 -10.78 -2.34 -3.28
N ALA A 43 -9.69 -3.01 -2.90
CA ALA A 43 -9.56 -3.67 -1.60
C ALA A 43 -8.56 -2.90 -0.73
N SER A 44 -8.76 -2.91 0.58
CA SER A 44 -7.85 -2.25 1.52
C SER A 44 -7.62 -3.12 2.74
N GLU A 45 -6.37 -3.14 3.21
CA GLU A 45 -5.96 -3.90 4.39
C GLU A 45 -5.06 -3.06 5.29
N LYS A 46 -5.29 -3.13 6.60
CA LYS A 46 -4.47 -2.44 7.59
C LYS A 46 -3.27 -3.30 7.94
N ILE A 47 -2.08 -2.71 7.85
CA ILE A 47 -0.83 -3.32 8.30
C ILE A 47 -0.21 -2.50 9.43
N VAL A 48 0.36 -3.20 10.40
CA VAL A 48 1.19 -2.60 11.44
C VAL A 48 2.64 -3.03 11.18
N LEU A 49 3.51 -2.09 10.85
CA LEU A 49 4.94 -2.33 10.78
C LEU A 49 5.54 -2.19 12.18
N THR A 50 5.98 -3.30 12.74
CA THR A 50 6.73 -3.38 13.99
C THR A 50 8.18 -3.78 13.69
N ARG A 51 9.15 -3.17 14.38
CA ARG A 51 10.57 -3.51 14.27
C ARG A 51 10.99 -4.49 15.36
#